data_AF-A0A5Q4HBY8-F1
#
_entry.id   AF-A0A5Q4HBY8-F1
#
_cell.length_a   1.000
_cell.length_b   1.000
_cell.length_c   1.000
_cell.angle_alpha   90.00
_cell.angle_beta   90.00
_cell.angle_gamma   90.00
#
_symmetry.space_group_name_H-M   'P 1'
#
loop_
_entity.id
_entity.type
_entity.pdbx_description
1 polymer ?
#
loop_
_entity_poly.entity_id
_entity_poly.type
_entity_poly.pdbx_seq_one_letter_code
_entity_poly.pdbx_strand_id
1 'polypeptide(L)'
;MPWPESGRHNQPQVLRVGRAADNDVVLDYPMVSAHHARIVVDQDAARIEDLGSTNGTAVGSLDHKIERAQLSPGQAVYFGTLRVEAGRLLGGRLSLGNHTHMLMSLTQQVTILGREPGCDEVLEDPRVSRRHARLTQSPEGLTIEDLDSANGTFVNGARIHAPRPLEAGDRVTIGRFSFRVGVQGRLERQDRRGNVSVQAQAVAVSVDTRCLLEDVSLTVYPGELVGLMGPSGAGKTTLLNALNGYAQPTSGSVFFNGQDLYANYDQFRGLIGYVPQDDIIHEQLTVAQALYFSARLRLPADRHRSSLF
;
A
#
# COMPACT_ATOMS: atom_id res chain seq x y z
N MET A 1 29.23 -30.37 -46.76
CA MET A 1 28.77 -29.18 -46.04
C MET A 1 27.99 -29.66 -44.82
N PRO A 2 28.54 -29.66 -43.61
CA PRO A 2 27.76 -29.98 -42.42
C PRO A 2 26.82 -28.81 -42.07
N TRP A 3 25.65 -29.15 -41.54
CA TRP A 3 24.64 -28.24 -40.98
C TRP A 3 25.19 -27.48 -39.76
N PRO A 4 24.73 -26.25 -39.46
CA PRO A 4 25.23 -25.50 -38.30
C PRO A 4 24.59 -26.05 -37.01
N GLU A 5 25.42 -26.29 -36.01
CA GLU A 5 25.02 -26.59 -34.63
C GLU A 5 24.26 -25.40 -34.03
N SER A 6 22.98 -25.58 -33.72
CA SER A 6 22.17 -24.62 -32.95
C SER A 6 22.09 -25.04 -31.47
N GLY A 7 23.25 -25.14 -30.82
CA GLY A 7 23.33 -25.22 -29.36
C GLY A 7 23.22 -23.84 -28.71
N ARG A 8 22.02 -23.25 -28.65
CA ARG A 8 21.79 -22.14 -27.70
C ARG A 8 21.74 -22.74 -26.30
N HIS A 9 22.89 -22.73 -25.61
CA HIS A 9 22.93 -22.91 -24.17
C HIS A 9 22.12 -21.79 -23.52
N ASN A 10 20.85 -22.05 -23.21
CA ASN A 10 20.03 -21.13 -22.43
C ASN A 10 20.48 -21.25 -20.97
N GLN A 11 21.40 -20.39 -20.55
CA GLN A 11 21.83 -20.37 -19.15
C GLN A 11 20.64 -19.99 -18.27
N PRO A 12 20.46 -20.65 -17.10
CA PRO A 12 19.39 -20.31 -16.18
C PRO A 12 19.52 -18.86 -15.73
N GLN A 13 18.43 -18.11 -15.84
CA GLN A 13 18.39 -16.72 -15.42
C GLN A 13 18.36 -16.66 -13.89
N VAL A 14 19.27 -15.90 -13.29
CA VAL A 14 19.30 -15.67 -11.84
C VAL A 14 18.80 -14.25 -11.56
N LEU A 15 17.76 -14.15 -10.74
CA LEU A 15 17.21 -12.89 -10.26
C LEU A 15 17.55 -12.73 -8.78
N ARG A 16 18.27 -11.67 -8.43
CA ARG A 16 18.56 -11.31 -7.04
C ARG A 16 17.40 -10.52 -6.47
N VAL A 17 17.01 -10.85 -5.24
CA VAL A 17 15.89 -10.22 -4.54
C VAL A 17 16.40 -9.63 -3.23
N GLY A 18 16.12 -8.36 -2.97
CA GLY A 18 16.50 -7.73 -1.71
C GLY A 18 16.21 -6.24 -1.66
N ARG A 19 16.47 -5.62 -0.51
CA ARG A 19 16.25 -4.19 -0.29
C ARG A 19 17.24 -3.28 -1.03
N ALA A 20 18.46 -3.75 -1.28
CA ALA A 20 19.48 -2.94 -1.94
C ALA A 20 19.14 -2.71 -3.43
N ALA A 21 19.53 -1.54 -3.96
CA ALA A 21 19.18 -1.10 -5.30
C ALA A 21 19.90 -1.86 -6.43
N ASP A 22 20.91 -2.67 -6.10
CA ASP A 22 21.69 -3.48 -7.03
C ASP A 22 21.08 -4.87 -7.30
N ASN A 23 19.97 -5.21 -6.63
CA ASN A 23 19.19 -6.41 -6.91
C ASN A 23 18.34 -6.26 -8.18
N ASP A 24 18.02 -7.38 -8.81
CA ASP A 24 17.16 -7.41 -10.01
C ASP A 24 15.68 -7.18 -9.63
N VAL A 25 15.30 -7.67 -8.44
CA VAL A 25 14.05 -7.37 -7.75
C VAL A 25 14.34 -6.61 -6.46
N VAL A 26 14.01 -5.32 -6.45
CA VAL A 26 14.22 -4.45 -5.30
C VAL A 26 12.98 -4.44 -4.43
N LEU A 27 13.09 -4.93 -3.20
CA LEU A 27 12.04 -4.93 -2.19
C LEU A 27 12.45 -3.98 -1.04
N ASP A 28 12.31 -2.67 -1.26
CA ASP A 28 12.77 -1.64 -0.34
C ASP A 28 11.85 -1.45 0.87
N TYR A 29 11.92 -2.44 1.77
CA TYR A 29 11.22 -2.46 3.05
C TYR A 29 12.16 -2.86 4.17
N PRO A 30 12.02 -2.28 5.38
CA PRO A 30 12.87 -2.61 6.52
C PRO A 30 12.88 -4.10 6.91
N MET A 31 11.78 -4.83 6.69
CA MET A 31 11.74 -6.28 6.96
C MET A 31 12.50 -7.13 5.92
N VAL A 32 12.99 -6.54 4.83
CA VAL A 32 13.75 -7.21 3.80
C VAL A 32 15.24 -6.90 3.94
N SER A 33 16.08 -7.93 4.07
CA SER A 33 17.54 -7.81 4.03
C SER A 33 18.03 -7.22 2.69
N ALA A 34 19.22 -6.59 2.73
CA ALA A 34 19.83 -5.96 1.55
C ALA A 34 19.93 -6.90 0.34
N HIS A 35 20.36 -8.15 0.57
CA HIS A 35 20.32 -9.26 -0.38
C HIS A 35 19.60 -10.42 0.32
N HIS A 36 18.32 -10.59 0.06
CA HIS A 36 17.43 -11.43 0.86
C HIS A 36 17.34 -12.85 0.31
N ALA A 37 17.13 -12.96 -1.00
CA ALA A 37 16.92 -14.23 -1.68
C ALA A 37 17.44 -14.16 -3.13
N ARG A 38 17.51 -15.31 -3.79
CA ARG A 38 17.66 -15.37 -5.25
C ARG A 38 16.64 -16.32 -5.85
N ILE A 39 16.23 -16.03 -7.07
CA ILE A 39 15.36 -16.89 -7.86
C ILE A 39 16.15 -17.37 -9.08
N VAL A 40 16.18 -18.68 -9.28
CA VAL A 40 16.77 -19.32 -10.45
C VAL A 40 15.62 -19.76 -11.35
N VAL A 41 15.58 -19.21 -12.57
CA VAL A 41 14.57 -19.50 -13.58
C VAL A 41 15.22 -20.31 -14.71
N ASP A 42 14.71 -21.51 -14.92
CA ASP A 42 15.01 -22.38 -16.06
C ASP A 42 13.78 -22.47 -16.98
N GLN A 43 13.90 -23.14 -18.13
CA GLN A 43 12.92 -23.13 -19.22
C GLN A 43 11.46 -23.37 -18.77
N ASP A 44 11.26 -24.24 -17.77
CA ASP A 44 9.91 -24.62 -17.27
C ASP A 44 9.76 -24.51 -15.74
N ALA A 45 10.79 -24.06 -15.01
CA ALA A 45 10.78 -24.10 -13.56
C ALA A 45 11.49 -22.89 -12.93
N ALA A 46 10.85 -22.33 -11.91
CA ALA A 46 11.49 -21.35 -11.04
C ALA A 46 11.74 -21.96 -9.66
N ARG A 47 12.90 -21.65 -9.07
CA ARG A 47 13.25 -22.01 -7.69
C ARG A 47 13.71 -20.78 -6.94
N ILE A 48 13.19 -20.56 -5.75
CA ILE A 48 13.67 -19.52 -4.84
C ILE A 48 14.59 -20.11 -3.77
N GLU A 49 15.62 -19.37 -3.39
CA GLU A 49 16.58 -19.72 -2.35
C GLU A 49 16.77 -18.52 -1.43
N ASP A 50 16.57 -18.71 -0.12
CA ASP A 50 16.88 -17.70 0.90
C ASP A 50 18.41 -17.58 1.07
N LEU A 51 18.91 -16.36 1.24
CA LEU A 51 20.34 -16.07 1.34
C LEU A 51 20.80 -15.77 2.78
N GLY A 52 20.13 -16.36 3.77
CA GLY A 52 20.39 -16.09 5.18
C GLY A 52 19.77 -14.76 5.63
N SER A 53 18.56 -14.48 5.15
CA SER A 53 17.89 -13.23 5.44
C SER A 53 17.51 -13.12 6.93
N THR A 54 17.45 -11.89 7.45
CA THR A 54 17.19 -11.63 8.88
C THR A 54 15.82 -12.14 9.33
N ASN A 55 14.81 -12.03 8.46
CA ASN A 55 13.42 -12.39 8.77
C ASN A 55 12.94 -13.64 8.03
N GLY A 56 13.81 -14.28 7.24
CA GLY A 56 13.54 -15.51 6.48
C GLY A 56 12.60 -15.34 5.29
N THR A 57 12.79 -16.19 4.27
CA THR A 57 11.87 -16.35 3.14
C THR A 57 10.84 -17.47 3.42
N ALA A 58 9.58 -17.30 3.02
CA ALA A 58 8.53 -18.33 3.11
C ALA A 58 7.76 -18.47 1.78
N VAL A 59 7.18 -19.65 1.50
CA VAL A 59 6.37 -19.88 0.27
C VAL A 59 5.02 -20.51 0.62
N GLY A 60 3.95 -19.99 0.01
CA GLY A 60 2.55 -20.39 0.23
C GLY A 60 1.97 -19.77 1.51
N SER A 61 2.57 -20.06 2.65
CA SER A 61 2.22 -19.52 3.97
C SER A 61 3.42 -18.88 4.64
N LEU A 62 3.18 -17.91 5.53
CA LEU A 62 4.21 -17.22 6.31
C LEU A 62 4.99 -18.19 7.23
N ASP A 63 4.32 -19.24 7.72
CA ASP A 63 4.89 -20.26 8.60
C ASP A 63 5.77 -21.28 7.86
N HIS A 64 5.65 -21.35 6.53
CA HIS A 64 6.41 -22.28 5.69
C HIS A 64 7.73 -21.63 5.25
N LYS A 65 8.62 -21.41 6.22
CA LYS A 65 9.97 -20.88 5.96
C LYS A 65 10.78 -21.88 5.14
N ILE A 66 11.56 -21.35 4.20
CA ILE A 66 12.33 -22.14 3.23
C ILE A 66 13.79 -21.73 3.26
N GLU A 67 14.67 -22.70 3.05
CA GLU A 67 16.02 -22.43 2.54
C GLU A 67 15.99 -22.42 1.01
N ARG A 68 15.25 -23.36 0.41
CA ARG A 68 15.01 -23.47 -1.04
C ARG A 68 13.63 -24.05 -1.30
N ALA A 69 12.93 -23.55 -2.31
CA ALA A 69 11.62 -24.08 -2.72
C ALA A 69 11.31 -23.84 -4.20
N GLN A 70 10.54 -24.74 -4.81
CA GLN A 70 10.03 -24.55 -6.16
C GLN A 70 8.91 -23.49 -6.14
N LEU A 71 8.89 -22.66 -7.18
CA LEU A 71 8.01 -21.50 -7.30
C LEU A 71 7.06 -21.69 -8.47
N SER A 72 5.76 -21.60 -8.21
CA SER A 72 4.74 -21.46 -9.26
C SER A 72 4.24 -20.02 -9.31
N PRO A 73 3.93 -19.44 -10.49
CA PRO A 73 3.56 -18.02 -10.63
C PRO A 73 2.40 -17.55 -9.74
N GLY A 74 1.42 -18.39 -9.45
CA GLY A 74 0.27 -18.03 -8.59
C GLY A 74 0.54 -18.15 -7.07
N GLN A 75 1.72 -18.59 -6.64
CA GLN A 75 2.02 -18.78 -5.23
C GLN A 75 2.40 -17.46 -4.54
N ALA A 76 2.06 -17.37 -3.25
CA ALA A 76 2.55 -16.30 -2.39
C ALA A 76 3.99 -16.61 -1.94
N VAL A 77 4.84 -15.58 -1.91
CA VAL A 77 6.19 -15.60 -1.36
C VAL A 77 6.27 -14.54 -0.29
N TYR A 78 6.89 -14.85 0.84
CA TYR A 78 7.05 -13.93 1.95
C TYR A 78 8.52 -13.62 2.18
N PHE A 79 8.88 -12.34 2.27
CA PHE A 79 10.22 -11.85 2.63
C PHE A 79 10.11 -11.16 3.99
N GLY A 80 10.43 -11.88 5.07
CA GLY A 80 9.89 -11.54 6.38
C GLY A 80 8.36 -11.68 6.36
N THR A 81 7.64 -10.60 6.65
CA THR A 81 6.17 -10.51 6.58
C THR A 81 5.66 -9.92 5.25
N LEU A 82 6.56 -9.43 4.39
CA LEU A 82 6.19 -8.88 3.09
C LEU A 82 5.70 -9.97 2.15
N ARG A 83 4.41 -9.98 1.81
CA ARG A 83 3.82 -10.92 0.84
C ARG A 83 3.93 -10.39 -0.60
N VAL A 84 4.55 -11.16 -1.49
CA VAL A 84 4.63 -10.90 -2.92
C VAL A 84 4.16 -12.12 -3.70
N GLU A 85 3.39 -11.92 -4.77
CA GLU A 85 3.01 -13.02 -5.67
C GLU A 85 4.20 -13.40 -6.57
N ALA A 86 4.48 -14.70 -6.68
CA ALA A 86 5.60 -15.27 -7.41
C ALA A 86 5.69 -14.77 -8.86
N GLY A 87 4.57 -14.69 -9.58
CA GLY A 87 4.52 -14.24 -10.97
C GLY A 87 5.08 -12.82 -11.16
N ARG A 88 4.98 -11.96 -10.13
CA ARG A 88 5.57 -10.61 -10.16
C ARG A 88 7.08 -10.62 -10.02
N LEU A 89 7.62 -11.55 -9.23
CA LEU A 89 9.06 -11.72 -9.04
C LEU A 89 9.73 -12.26 -10.32
N LEU A 90 9.05 -13.20 -10.99
CA LEU A 90 9.55 -13.87 -12.21
C LEU A 90 9.64 -12.94 -13.44
N GLY A 91 8.96 -11.79 -13.42
CA GLY A 91 9.08 -10.77 -14.47
C GLY A 91 10.43 -10.05 -14.52
N GLY A 92 11.33 -10.31 -13.57
CA GLY A 92 12.75 -9.93 -13.61
C GLY A 92 13.07 -8.44 -13.38
N ARG A 93 12.09 -7.54 -13.50
CA ARG A 93 12.20 -6.13 -13.11
C ARG A 93 11.01 -5.75 -12.26
N LEU A 94 11.20 -5.83 -10.95
CA LEU A 94 10.20 -5.44 -9.97
C LEU A 94 10.89 -4.59 -8.90
N SER A 95 10.44 -3.35 -8.74
CA SER A 95 10.80 -2.53 -7.58
C SER A 95 9.52 -2.33 -6.78
N LEU A 96 9.46 -2.91 -5.58
CA LEU A 96 8.41 -2.70 -4.58
C LEU A 96 9.07 -2.11 -3.35
N GLY A 97 8.50 -1.08 -2.79
CA GLY A 97 9.12 -0.37 -1.68
C GLY A 97 8.37 0.92 -1.43
N ASN A 98 8.93 1.77 -0.60
CA ASN A 98 8.50 3.17 -0.55
C ASN A 98 8.67 3.92 -1.90
N HIS A 99 9.18 3.24 -2.95
CA HIS A 99 9.69 3.83 -4.18
C HIS A 99 9.41 3.01 -5.46
N THR A 100 8.21 2.44 -5.65
CA THR A 100 7.77 2.11 -7.03
C THR A 100 7.36 3.40 -7.72
N HIS A 101 8.31 4.11 -8.30
CA HIS A 101 8.04 5.32 -9.07
C HIS A 101 7.74 4.93 -10.51
N MET A 102 6.47 5.00 -10.89
CA MET A 102 6.11 4.99 -12.31
C MET A 102 6.15 6.44 -12.80
N LEU A 103 7.08 6.73 -13.71
CA LEU A 103 7.15 8.03 -14.36
C LEU A 103 5.94 8.18 -15.28
N MET A 104 5.06 9.09 -14.91
CA MET A 104 3.96 9.53 -15.73
C MET A 104 4.39 10.81 -16.45
N SER A 105 4.40 10.75 -17.78
CA SER A 105 4.59 11.92 -18.61
C SER A 105 3.23 12.40 -19.09
N LEU A 106 2.86 13.63 -18.74
CA LEU A 106 1.66 14.28 -19.28
C LEU A 106 1.90 14.55 -20.77
N THR A 107 1.29 13.76 -21.64
CA THR A 107 1.38 13.91 -23.11
C THR A 107 0.28 14.80 -23.66
N GLN A 108 -0.70 15.16 -22.84
CA GLN A 108 -1.89 15.92 -23.21
C GLN A 108 -2.09 17.09 -22.24
N GLN A 109 -2.79 18.12 -22.71
CA GLN A 109 -3.10 19.30 -21.90
C GLN A 109 -4.04 18.99 -20.73
N VAL A 110 -4.90 17.99 -20.90
CA VAL A 110 -5.83 17.51 -19.86
C VAL A 110 -5.60 16.03 -19.66
N THR A 111 -5.56 15.60 -18.40
CA THR A 111 -5.44 14.19 -18.03
C THR A 111 -6.49 13.86 -16.97
N ILE A 112 -7.33 12.87 -17.26
CA ILE A 112 -8.35 12.36 -16.37
C ILE A 112 -7.80 11.18 -15.58
N LEU A 113 -7.85 11.29 -14.26
CA LEU A 113 -7.49 10.24 -13.32
C LEU A 113 -8.78 9.58 -12.82
N GLY A 114 -8.88 8.25 -12.88
CA GLY A 114 -10.09 7.57 -12.38
C GLY A 114 -10.05 6.07 -12.54
N ARG A 115 -11.01 5.36 -11.92
CA ARG A 115 -11.03 3.88 -11.96
C ARG A 115 -11.55 3.30 -13.28
N GLU A 116 -12.15 4.11 -14.13
CA GLU A 116 -12.74 3.65 -15.39
C GLU A 116 -11.65 3.38 -16.44
N PRO A 117 -11.74 2.31 -17.24
CA PRO A 117 -10.75 1.99 -18.27
C PRO A 117 -10.56 3.09 -19.34
N GLY A 118 -11.53 3.99 -19.50
CA GLY A 118 -11.46 5.13 -20.42
C GLY A 118 -10.78 6.39 -19.87
N CYS A 119 -10.25 6.34 -18.64
CA CYS A 119 -9.41 7.43 -18.11
C CYS A 119 -8.01 7.37 -18.70
N ASP A 120 -7.37 8.53 -18.87
CA ASP A 120 -5.98 8.61 -19.33
C ASP A 120 -5.03 7.92 -18.35
N GLU A 121 -5.32 8.04 -17.04
CA GLU A 121 -4.71 7.22 -16.01
C GLU A 121 -5.76 6.40 -15.27
N VAL A 122 -5.67 5.09 -15.47
CA VAL A 122 -6.56 4.13 -14.83
C VAL A 122 -6.05 3.79 -13.42
N LEU A 123 -6.81 4.24 -12.44
CA LEU A 123 -6.58 4.04 -11.01
C LEU A 123 -7.50 2.95 -10.48
N GLU A 124 -7.14 1.69 -10.71
CA GLU A 124 -7.91 0.54 -10.24
C GLU A 124 -7.95 0.45 -8.71
N ASP A 125 -8.96 1.05 -8.09
CA ASP A 125 -9.29 0.92 -6.67
C ASP A 125 -10.81 1.16 -6.49
N PRO A 126 -11.52 0.32 -5.72
CA PRO A 126 -12.95 0.51 -5.47
C PRO A 126 -13.36 1.85 -4.86
N ARG A 127 -12.44 2.53 -4.18
CA ARG A 127 -12.67 3.83 -3.53
C ARG A 127 -12.47 5.01 -4.47
N VAL A 128 -11.89 4.78 -5.65
CA VAL A 128 -11.67 5.82 -6.64
C VAL A 128 -12.92 5.94 -7.53
N SER A 129 -13.50 7.13 -7.67
CA SER A 129 -14.59 7.39 -8.62
C SER A 129 -14.20 7.06 -10.07
N ARG A 130 -15.20 6.75 -10.92
CA ARG A 130 -14.99 6.43 -12.36
C ARG A 130 -14.08 7.44 -13.04
N ARG A 131 -14.44 8.72 -12.90
CA ARG A 131 -13.59 9.89 -13.18
C ARG A 131 -13.45 10.60 -11.84
N HIS A 132 -12.25 10.65 -11.29
CA HIS A 132 -12.01 11.09 -9.91
C HIS A 132 -11.45 12.50 -9.87
N ALA A 133 -10.44 12.76 -10.69
CA ALA A 133 -9.80 14.06 -10.74
C ALA A 133 -9.34 14.39 -12.16
N ARG A 134 -9.16 15.69 -12.39
CA ARG A 134 -8.63 16.23 -13.63
C ARG A 134 -7.34 16.98 -13.34
N LEU A 135 -6.29 16.62 -14.08
CA LEU A 135 -5.08 17.41 -14.19
C LEU A 135 -5.15 18.26 -15.46
N THR A 136 -4.80 19.54 -15.35
CA THR A 136 -4.73 20.45 -16.49
C THR A 136 -3.35 21.11 -16.51
N GLN A 137 -2.63 20.90 -17.60
CA GLN A 137 -1.35 21.53 -17.87
C GLN A 137 -1.57 22.82 -18.65
N SER A 138 -0.96 23.90 -18.19
CA SER A 138 -1.02 25.22 -18.82
C SER A 138 0.38 25.84 -18.83
N PRO A 139 0.60 26.96 -19.55
CA PRO A 139 1.84 27.72 -19.45
C PRO A 139 2.16 28.21 -18.02
N GLU A 140 1.13 28.37 -17.18
CA GLU A 140 1.25 28.82 -15.78
C GLU A 140 1.59 27.67 -14.82
N GLY A 141 1.48 26.43 -15.26
CA GLY A 141 1.78 25.24 -14.46
C GLY A 141 0.70 24.16 -14.53
N LEU A 142 0.80 23.22 -13.60
CA LEU A 142 -0.11 22.08 -13.47
C LEU A 142 -1.18 22.39 -12.42
N THR A 143 -2.44 22.14 -12.74
CA THR A 143 -3.57 22.32 -11.80
C THR A 143 -4.29 20.98 -11.61
N ILE A 144 -4.65 20.64 -10.37
CA ILE A 144 -5.49 19.49 -10.03
C ILE A 144 -6.88 19.96 -9.61
N GLU A 145 -7.89 19.22 -10.04
CA GLU A 145 -9.29 19.45 -9.70
C GLU A 145 -9.96 18.12 -9.34
N ASP A 146 -10.68 18.09 -8.23
CA ASP A 146 -11.52 16.97 -7.84
C ASP A 146 -12.85 17.02 -8.63
N LEU A 147 -13.22 15.91 -9.27
CA LEU A 147 -14.43 15.82 -10.10
C LEU A 147 -15.62 15.28 -9.29
N ASP A 148 -15.86 15.88 -8.12
CA ASP A 148 -16.88 15.47 -7.15
C ASP A 148 -16.74 14.00 -6.74
N SER A 149 -15.52 13.66 -6.30
CA SER A 149 -15.21 12.28 -5.97
C SER A 149 -15.76 11.89 -4.59
N ALA A 150 -16.22 10.63 -4.46
CA ALA A 150 -16.85 10.16 -3.22
C ALA A 150 -15.89 10.19 -2.01
N ASN A 151 -14.60 9.96 -2.25
CA ASN A 151 -13.58 9.86 -1.20
C ASN A 151 -12.58 11.03 -1.19
N GLY A 152 -12.69 11.97 -2.14
CA GLY A 152 -11.86 13.16 -2.21
C GLY A 152 -10.48 12.97 -2.83
N THR A 153 -9.98 14.08 -3.39
CA THR A 153 -8.59 14.29 -3.79
C THR A 153 -7.86 15.10 -2.73
N PHE A 154 -6.62 14.73 -2.42
CA PHE A 154 -5.81 15.39 -1.39
C PHE A 154 -4.51 15.93 -1.98
N VAL A 155 -4.05 17.09 -1.52
CA VAL A 155 -2.74 17.66 -1.84
C VAL A 155 -2.01 17.99 -0.55
N ASN A 156 -0.86 17.35 -0.34
CA ASN A 156 -0.06 17.43 0.89
C ASN A 156 -0.87 17.12 2.16
N GLY A 157 -1.76 16.13 2.09
CA GLY A 157 -2.60 15.74 3.23
C GLY A 157 -3.95 16.44 3.33
N ALA A 158 -4.06 17.63 2.76
CA ALA A 158 -5.28 18.43 2.81
C ALA A 158 -6.21 18.09 1.63
N ARG A 159 -7.50 17.86 1.93
CA ARG A 159 -8.52 17.68 0.89
C ARG A 159 -8.70 18.97 0.10
N ILE A 160 -8.82 18.86 -1.22
CA ILE A 160 -9.13 20.00 -2.09
C ILE A 160 -10.63 20.08 -2.34
N HIS A 161 -11.15 21.29 -2.46
CA HIS A 161 -12.56 21.58 -2.75
C HIS A 161 -12.76 22.45 -4.01
N ALA A 162 -11.66 22.95 -4.57
CA ALA A 162 -11.61 23.77 -5.76
C ALA A 162 -10.34 23.43 -6.55
N PRO A 163 -10.26 23.78 -7.84
CA PRO A 163 -9.04 23.64 -8.62
C PRO A 163 -7.85 24.26 -7.89
N ARG A 164 -6.76 23.50 -7.75
CA ARG A 164 -5.56 23.90 -7.02
C ARG A 164 -4.32 23.79 -7.91
N PRO A 165 -3.56 24.89 -8.09
CA PRO A 165 -2.23 24.83 -8.70
C PRO A 165 -1.30 23.92 -7.90
N LEU A 166 -0.46 23.17 -8.62
CA LEU A 166 0.51 22.24 -8.06
C LEU A 166 1.93 22.77 -8.28
N GLU A 167 2.74 22.68 -7.22
CA GLU A 167 4.15 23.04 -7.24
C GLU A 167 5.06 21.80 -7.27
N ALA A 168 6.29 21.97 -7.75
CA ALA A 168 7.28 20.89 -7.70
C ALA A 168 7.55 20.50 -6.24
N GLY A 169 7.38 19.22 -5.94
CA GLY A 169 7.46 18.65 -4.60
C GLY A 169 6.10 18.30 -4.00
N ASP A 170 4.99 18.85 -4.52
CA ASP A 170 3.65 18.54 -4.04
C ASP A 170 3.33 17.05 -4.18
N ARG A 171 2.50 16.56 -3.26
CA ARG A 171 2.00 15.20 -3.24
C ARG A 171 0.49 15.19 -3.38
N VAL A 172 0.01 14.70 -4.54
CA VAL A 172 -1.42 14.44 -4.77
C VAL A 172 -1.75 13.03 -4.31
N THR A 173 -2.81 12.83 -3.52
CA THR A 173 -3.27 11.49 -3.12
C THR A 173 -4.71 11.27 -3.56
N ILE A 174 -4.96 10.11 -4.19
CA ILE A 174 -6.27 9.63 -4.64
C ILE A 174 -6.39 8.15 -4.25
N GLY A 175 -7.24 7.84 -3.28
CA GLY A 175 -7.34 6.49 -2.72
C GLY A 175 -5.99 5.99 -2.19
N ARG A 176 -5.47 4.89 -2.74
CA ARG A 176 -4.13 4.36 -2.40
C ARG A 176 -2.98 4.90 -3.25
N PHE A 177 -3.30 5.69 -4.27
CA PHE A 177 -2.31 6.23 -5.20
C PHE A 177 -1.80 7.58 -4.72
N SER A 178 -0.49 7.77 -4.77
CA SER A 178 0.17 9.03 -4.47
C SER A 178 0.98 9.47 -5.69
N PHE A 179 0.89 10.73 -6.08
CA PHE A 179 1.63 11.31 -7.20
C PHE A 179 2.52 12.42 -6.66
N ARG A 180 3.83 12.31 -6.84
CA ARG A 180 4.75 13.40 -6.54
C ARG A 180 4.94 14.25 -7.78
N VAL A 181 4.74 15.55 -7.64
CA VAL A 181 4.95 16.53 -8.70
C VAL A 181 6.44 16.81 -8.81
N GLY A 182 7.02 16.44 -9.95
CA GLY A 182 8.39 16.73 -10.31
C GLY A 182 8.51 18.07 -11.03
N VAL A 183 9.75 18.42 -11.39
CA VAL A 183 10.02 19.59 -12.25
C VAL A 183 9.40 19.39 -13.65
N GLN A 184 8.94 20.49 -14.24
CA GLN A 184 8.32 20.53 -15.59
C GLN A 184 7.04 19.67 -15.72
N GLY A 185 6.29 19.48 -14.63
CA GLY A 185 5.00 18.78 -14.67
C GLY A 185 5.11 17.26 -14.82
N ARG A 186 6.29 16.67 -14.62
CA ARG A 186 6.41 15.22 -14.48
C ARG A 186 5.70 14.76 -13.21
N LEU A 187 5.02 13.63 -13.27
CA LEU A 187 4.38 13.02 -12.10
C LEU A 187 5.03 11.67 -11.82
N GLU A 188 5.49 11.48 -10.59
CA GLU A 188 5.95 10.17 -10.12
C GLU A 188 4.81 9.52 -9.35
N ARG A 189 4.17 8.54 -9.99
CA ARG A 189 3.10 7.76 -9.35
C ARG A 189 3.71 6.71 -8.44
N GLN A 190 3.10 6.57 -7.27
CA GLN A 190 3.36 5.56 -6.25
C GLN A 190 2.05 4.84 -5.92
N ASP A 191 2.04 3.51 -6.03
CA ASP A 191 0.92 2.67 -5.57
C ASP A 191 1.26 2.10 -4.19
N ARG A 192 0.46 2.45 -3.17
CA ARG A 192 0.64 1.96 -1.79
C ARG A 192 -0.07 0.61 -1.53
N ARG A 193 -0.42 -0.17 -2.57
CA ARG A 193 -1.04 -1.52 -2.43
C ARG A 193 -0.28 -2.40 -1.44
N GLY A 194 -0.92 -2.74 -0.32
CA GLY A 194 -0.39 -3.67 0.68
C GLY A 194 0.77 -3.14 1.53
N ASN A 195 1.14 -1.86 1.35
CA ASN A 195 2.35 -1.25 1.91
C ASN A 195 1.96 -0.18 2.92
N VAL A 196 1.43 -0.63 4.06
CA VAL A 196 1.03 0.23 5.18
C VAL A 196 1.90 -0.09 6.39
N SER A 197 2.64 0.90 6.86
CA SER A 197 3.25 0.89 8.19
C SER A 197 2.46 1.77 9.15
N VAL A 198 2.39 1.34 10.40
CA VAL A 198 1.83 2.12 11.50
C VAL A 198 2.88 2.23 12.59
N GLN A 199 3.19 3.43 13.03
CA GLN A 199 4.21 3.68 14.04
C GLN A 199 3.61 4.50 15.19
N ALA A 200 3.80 4.06 16.42
CA ALA A 200 3.62 4.86 17.61
C ALA A 200 4.99 5.29 18.13
N GLN A 201 5.14 6.57 18.43
CA GLN A 201 6.33 7.14 19.05
C GLN A 201 5.94 7.85 20.33
N ALA A 202 6.40 7.31 21.46
CA ALA A 202 6.18 7.84 22.81
C ALA A 202 4.72 8.18 23.11
N VAL A 203 3.80 7.32 22.68
CA VAL A 203 2.35 7.54 22.83
C VAL A 203 1.98 7.45 24.30
N ALA A 204 1.40 8.53 24.82
CA ALA A 204 0.82 8.57 26.17
C ALA A 204 -0.62 9.06 26.12
N VAL A 205 -1.46 8.47 26.95
CA VAL A 205 -2.89 8.80 27.06
C VAL A 205 -3.26 8.90 28.51
N SER A 206 -3.78 10.06 28.89
CA SER A 206 -4.29 10.34 30.24
C SER A 206 -5.71 10.89 30.15
N VAL A 207 -6.55 10.45 31.08
CA VAL A 207 -7.92 10.95 31.26
C VAL A 207 -8.03 11.43 32.70
N ASP A 208 -8.35 12.71 32.88
CA ASP A 208 -8.30 13.41 34.16
C ASP A 208 -6.95 13.20 34.87
N THR A 209 -6.94 12.56 36.04
CA THR A 209 -5.73 12.25 36.82
C THR A 209 -5.19 10.84 36.56
N ARG A 210 -5.81 10.07 35.67
CA ARG A 210 -5.45 8.66 35.43
C ARG A 210 -4.64 8.52 34.15
N CYS A 211 -3.42 8.05 34.28
CA CYS A 211 -2.62 7.59 33.16
C CYS A 211 -3.15 6.23 32.66
N LEU A 212 -3.48 6.15 31.37
CA LEU A 212 -3.95 4.94 30.70
C LEU A 212 -2.85 4.28 29.87
N LEU A 213 -1.96 5.10 29.29
CA LEU A 213 -0.77 4.69 28.54
C LEU A 213 0.38 5.64 28.85
N GLU A 214 1.58 5.09 29.01
CA GLU A 214 2.80 5.83 29.30
C GLU A 214 3.89 5.37 28.32
N ASP A 215 4.39 6.31 27.51
CA ASP A 215 5.54 6.14 26.61
C ASP A 215 5.56 4.84 25.78
N VAL A 216 4.46 4.58 25.06
CA VAL A 216 4.37 3.40 24.21
C VAL A 216 4.94 3.70 22.83
N SER A 217 6.00 2.97 22.46
CA SER A 217 6.62 3.05 21.14
C SER A 217 6.63 1.69 20.44
N LEU A 218 6.11 1.63 19.21
CA LEU A 218 6.13 0.41 18.39
C LEU A 218 6.03 0.75 16.91
N THR A 219 6.44 -0.16 16.05
CA THR A 219 6.24 -0.06 14.60
C THR A 219 5.66 -1.37 14.11
N VAL A 220 4.54 -1.29 13.40
CA VAL A 220 3.92 -2.37 12.63
C VAL A 220 4.29 -2.15 11.18
N TYR A 221 5.02 -3.09 10.60
CA TYR A 221 5.42 -3.06 9.19
C TYR A 221 4.35 -3.68 8.28
N PRO A 222 4.40 -3.38 6.97
CA PRO A 222 3.43 -3.93 6.03
C PRO A 222 3.38 -5.46 6.05
N GLY A 223 2.17 -6.00 6.14
CA GLY A 223 1.94 -7.45 6.17
C GLY A 223 2.18 -8.12 7.53
N GLU A 224 2.58 -7.38 8.57
CA GLU A 224 2.69 -7.93 9.92
C GLU A 224 1.32 -8.19 10.55
N LEU A 225 1.18 -9.34 11.19
CA LEU A 225 0.10 -9.65 12.12
C LEU A 225 0.63 -9.48 13.55
N VAL A 226 0.18 -8.43 14.23
CA VAL A 226 0.67 -8.09 15.57
C VAL A 226 -0.42 -8.37 16.61
N GLY A 227 -0.07 -9.17 17.62
CA GLY A 227 -0.93 -9.44 18.77
C GLY A 227 -0.55 -8.56 19.97
N LEU A 228 -1.48 -7.74 20.45
CA LEU A 228 -1.30 -6.95 21.67
C LEU A 228 -1.85 -7.71 22.88
N MET A 229 -0.97 -8.17 23.77
CA MET A 229 -1.33 -9.00 24.92
C MET A 229 -1.06 -8.29 26.24
N GLY A 230 -1.90 -8.56 27.25
CA GLY A 230 -1.79 -7.98 28.58
C GLY A 230 -3.08 -8.13 29.38
N PRO A 231 -3.05 -7.98 30.71
CA PRO A 231 -4.23 -8.12 31.56
C PRO A 231 -5.32 -7.10 31.22
N SER A 232 -6.54 -7.33 31.70
CA SER A 232 -7.61 -6.33 31.57
C SER A 232 -7.18 -5.02 32.21
N GLY A 233 -7.50 -3.89 31.56
CA GLY A 233 -7.09 -2.56 32.03
C GLY A 233 -5.66 -2.12 31.68
N ALA A 234 -4.84 -2.96 31.04
CA ALA A 234 -3.47 -2.60 30.63
C ALA A 234 -3.37 -1.57 29.47
N GLY A 235 -4.47 -0.93 29.08
CA GLY A 235 -4.47 0.09 28.01
C GLY A 235 -4.55 -0.44 26.57
N LYS A 236 -4.81 -1.74 26.36
CA LYS A 236 -4.86 -2.35 25.00
C LYS A 236 -5.83 -1.63 24.05
N THR A 237 -7.09 -1.49 24.46
CA THR A 237 -8.12 -0.80 23.68
C THR A 237 -7.76 0.68 23.48
N THR A 238 -7.18 1.32 24.49
CA THR A 238 -6.68 2.70 24.41
C THR A 238 -5.60 2.84 23.33
N LEU A 239 -4.66 1.90 23.26
CA LEU A 239 -3.60 1.92 22.26
C LEU A 239 -4.16 1.67 20.86
N LEU A 240 -5.07 0.69 20.71
CA LEU A 240 -5.73 0.43 19.43
C LEU A 240 -6.53 1.65 18.93
N ASN A 241 -7.23 2.35 19.83
CA ASN A 241 -7.94 3.59 19.51
C ASN A 241 -7.01 4.74 19.11
N ALA A 242 -5.79 4.78 19.64
CA ALA A 242 -4.79 5.73 19.18
C ALA A 242 -4.27 5.34 17.79
N LEU A 243 -3.87 4.08 17.60
CA LEU A 243 -3.31 3.61 16.34
C LEU A 243 -4.28 3.67 15.15
N ASN A 244 -5.59 3.60 15.39
CA ASN A 244 -6.62 3.66 14.34
C ASN A 244 -7.19 5.08 14.11
N GLY A 245 -6.72 6.08 14.86
CA GLY A 245 -7.16 7.48 14.75
C GLY A 245 -8.51 7.81 15.40
N TYR A 246 -9.08 6.92 16.21
CA TYR A 246 -10.35 7.15 16.91
C TYR A 246 -10.21 8.12 18.09
N ALA A 247 -9.09 8.07 18.81
CA ALA A 247 -8.78 8.98 19.91
C ALA A 247 -7.34 9.48 19.80
N GLN A 248 -7.14 10.80 19.80
CA GLN A 248 -5.80 11.39 19.77
C GLN A 248 -5.11 11.21 21.12
N PRO A 249 -3.82 10.81 21.16
CA PRO A 249 -3.10 10.69 22.41
C PRO A 249 -2.87 12.06 23.03
N THR A 250 -2.71 12.08 24.36
CA THR A 250 -2.40 13.30 25.13
C THR A 250 -1.01 13.83 24.75
N SER A 251 -0.06 12.93 24.48
CA SER A 251 1.26 13.25 23.95
C SER A 251 1.84 12.11 23.10
N GLY A 252 2.92 12.42 22.39
CA GLY A 252 3.51 11.50 21.41
C GLY A 252 2.86 11.64 20.04
N SER A 253 3.26 10.76 19.12
CA SER A 253 2.83 10.82 17.72
C SER A 253 2.51 9.43 17.17
N VAL A 254 1.53 9.38 16.28
CA VAL A 254 1.21 8.19 15.51
C VAL A 254 1.42 8.50 14.04
N PHE A 255 2.21 7.69 13.35
CA PHE A 255 2.48 7.83 11.94
C PHE A 255 1.88 6.68 11.15
N PHE A 256 1.31 7.00 9.99
CA PHE A 256 0.82 6.07 9.00
C PHE A 256 1.62 6.29 7.71
N ASN A 257 2.41 5.30 7.29
CA ASN A 257 3.36 5.44 6.19
C ASN A 257 4.31 6.65 6.34
N GLY A 258 4.78 6.90 7.57
CA GLY A 258 5.70 8.00 7.90
C GLY A 258 5.07 9.40 7.87
N GLN A 259 3.75 9.50 7.67
CA GLN A 259 3.00 10.76 7.76
C GLN A 259 2.19 10.77 9.05
N ASP A 260 2.07 11.92 9.70
CA ASP A 260 1.27 12.06 10.93
C ASP A 260 -0.18 11.62 10.68
N LEU A 261 -0.68 10.66 11.47
CA LEU A 261 -2.00 10.06 11.28
C LEU A 261 -3.12 11.08 11.50
N TYR A 262 -3.02 11.91 12.54
CA TYR A 262 -4.11 12.80 12.95
C TYR A 262 -4.20 14.03 12.06
N ALA A 263 -3.06 14.62 11.68
CA ALA A 263 -3.01 15.72 10.74
C ALA A 263 -3.52 15.33 9.33
N ASN A 264 -3.48 14.04 8.98
CA ASN A 264 -3.85 13.53 7.66
C ASN A 264 -4.98 12.48 7.73
N TYR A 265 -5.80 12.51 8.79
CA TYR A 265 -6.72 11.41 9.09
C TYR A 265 -7.76 11.17 7.98
N ASP A 266 -8.29 12.23 7.36
CA ASP A 266 -9.27 12.07 6.27
C ASP A 266 -8.69 11.34 5.05
N GLN A 267 -7.39 11.50 4.79
CA GLN A 267 -6.68 10.75 3.74
C GLN A 267 -6.55 9.26 4.09
N PHE A 268 -6.35 8.92 5.37
CA PHE A 268 -6.03 7.55 5.80
C PHE A 268 -7.21 6.75 6.32
N ARG A 269 -8.31 7.37 6.77
CA ARG A 269 -9.46 6.67 7.37
C ARG A 269 -10.05 5.58 6.47
N GLY A 270 -9.96 5.74 5.15
CA GLY A 270 -10.44 4.74 4.18
C GLY A 270 -9.50 3.53 4.00
N LEU A 271 -8.27 3.60 4.53
CA LEU A 271 -7.25 2.55 4.52
C LEU A 271 -7.21 1.76 5.83
N ILE A 272 -7.83 2.28 6.90
CA ILE A 272 -7.86 1.67 8.23
C ILE A 272 -9.21 0.99 8.42
N GLY A 273 -9.18 -0.32 8.70
CA GLY A 273 -10.34 -1.06 9.17
C GLY A 273 -10.25 -1.28 10.67
N TYR A 274 -11.27 -0.89 11.42
CA TYR A 274 -11.36 -1.15 12.85
C TYR A 274 -12.64 -1.93 13.15
N VAL A 275 -12.47 -3.04 13.88
CA VAL A 275 -13.58 -3.83 14.42
C VAL A 275 -13.53 -3.64 15.93
N PRO A 276 -14.48 -2.87 16.51
CA PRO A 276 -14.51 -2.65 17.94
C PRO A 276 -14.94 -3.91 18.68
N GLN A 277 -14.79 -3.86 20.01
CA GLN A 277 -15.18 -4.97 20.89
C GLN A 277 -16.70 -5.20 20.90
N ASP A 278 -17.50 -4.13 20.81
CA ASP A 278 -18.95 -4.21 20.77
C ASP A 278 -19.44 -4.29 19.31
N ASP A 279 -20.41 -5.18 19.06
CA ASP A 279 -20.96 -5.41 17.74
C ASP A 279 -21.76 -4.21 17.22
N ILE A 280 -21.34 -3.66 16.08
CA ILE A 280 -22.04 -2.56 15.38
C ILE A 280 -22.91 -3.11 14.22
N ILE A 281 -23.59 -4.23 14.44
CA ILE A 281 -24.47 -4.83 13.44
C ILE A 281 -25.94 -4.59 13.78
N HIS A 282 -26.71 -4.25 12.76
CA HIS A 282 -28.16 -4.16 12.90
C HIS A 282 -28.74 -5.58 12.81
N GLU A 283 -29.15 -6.14 13.95
CA GLU A 283 -29.55 -7.56 14.08
C GLU A 283 -30.69 -7.98 13.13
N GLN A 284 -31.53 -7.03 12.70
CA GLN A 284 -32.62 -7.29 11.76
C GLN A 284 -32.17 -7.42 10.29
N LEU A 285 -30.90 -7.13 9.97
CA LEU A 285 -30.36 -7.28 8.63
C LEU A 285 -29.70 -8.65 8.47
N THR A 286 -29.96 -9.32 7.35
CA THR A 286 -29.15 -10.48 6.94
C THR A 286 -27.71 -10.05 6.65
N VAL A 287 -26.77 -11.00 6.71
CA VAL A 287 -25.34 -10.75 6.40
C VAL A 287 -25.16 -10.02 5.07
N ALA A 288 -25.86 -10.45 4.02
CA ALA A 288 -25.80 -9.81 2.70
C ALA A 288 -26.32 -8.36 2.71
N GLN A 289 -27.37 -8.08 3.49
CA GLN A 289 -27.91 -6.72 3.63
C GLN A 289 -26.97 -5.81 4.42
N ALA A 290 -26.36 -6.32 5.50
CA ALA A 290 -25.40 -5.57 6.30
C ALA A 290 -24.14 -5.23 5.49
N LEU A 291 -23.60 -6.19 4.74
CA LEU A 291 -22.45 -5.95 3.85
C LEU A 291 -22.81 -4.97 2.73
N TYR A 292 -23.99 -5.10 2.11
CA TYR A 292 -24.45 -4.17 1.08
C TYR A 292 -24.64 -2.74 1.64
N PHE A 293 -25.21 -2.61 2.83
CA PHE A 293 -25.38 -1.33 3.51
C PHE A 293 -24.04 -0.66 3.80
N SER A 294 -23.08 -1.40 4.37
CA SER A 294 -21.71 -0.92 4.63
C SER A 294 -21.00 -0.51 3.34
N ALA A 295 -21.13 -1.30 2.27
CA ALA A 295 -20.58 -1.00 0.96
C ALA A 295 -21.13 0.32 0.39
N ARG A 296 -22.44 0.57 0.50
CA ARG A 296 -23.06 1.83 0.03
C ARG A 296 -22.58 3.08 0.77
N LEU A 297 -22.18 2.95 2.04
CA LEU A 297 -21.66 4.07 2.82
C LEU A 297 -20.19 4.40 2.50
N ARG A 298 -19.44 3.43 1.94
CA ARG A 298 -17.98 3.55 1.74
C ARG A 298 -17.56 3.61 0.28
N LEU A 299 -18.39 3.11 -0.63
CA LEU A 299 -18.09 3.05 -2.06
C LEU A 299 -18.86 4.14 -2.82
N PRO A 300 -18.35 4.58 -3.99
CA PRO A 300 -19.07 5.51 -4.83
C PRO A 300 -20.47 4.99 -5.23
N ALA A 301 -21.43 5.89 -5.39
CA ALA A 301 -22.87 5.58 -5.58
C ALA A 301 -23.20 4.78 -6.86
N ASP A 302 -22.24 4.66 -7.77
CA ASP A 302 -22.35 3.96 -9.05
C ASP A 302 -22.07 2.44 -8.96
N ARG A 303 -21.88 1.90 -7.76
CA ARG A 303 -21.72 0.47 -7.49
C ARG A 303 -23.08 -0.19 -7.25
N HIS A 304 -23.59 -0.87 -8.28
CA HIS A 304 -24.82 -1.66 -8.16
C HIS A 304 -24.59 -3.00 -7.42
N ARG A 305 -25.66 -3.51 -6.80
CA ARG A 305 -25.67 -4.74 -5.98
C ARG A 305 -25.09 -5.97 -6.70
N SER A 306 -25.23 -6.06 -8.03
CA SER A 306 -24.69 -7.13 -8.88
C SER A 306 -23.17 -7.11 -9.07
N SER A 307 -22.48 -6.06 -8.61
CA SER A 307 -21.02 -5.88 -8.75
C SER A 307 -20.27 -6.02 -7.42
N LEU A 308 -20.98 -6.32 -6.33
CA LEU A 308 -20.45 -6.36 -4.97
C LEU A 308 -20.37 -7.79 -4.40
N PHE A 309 -21.07 -8.75 -5.01
CA PHE A 309 -21.13 -10.17 -4.63
C PHE A 309 -21.26 -11.03 -5.88
#